data_AF-A0AAP4FW90-F1
#
_entry.id   AF-A0AAP4FW90-F1
#
_cell.length_a   1.000
_cell.length_b   1.000
_cell.length_c   1.000
_cell.angle_alpha   90.00
_cell.angle_beta   90.00
_cell.angle_gamma   90.00
#
_symmetry.space_group_name_H-M   'P 1'
#
loop_
_entity.id
_entity.type
_entity.pdbx_description
1 polymer ?
#
loop_
_entity_poly.entity_id
_entity_poly.type
_entity_poly.pdbx_seq_one_letter_code
_entity_poly.pdbx_strand_id
1 'polypeptide(L)' 'MLQIIRKGDKTSHGGSVLTASETMKFGGIGVARKGDKVS' A
#
# COMPACT_ATOMS: atom_id res chain seq x y z
N MET A 1 -11.71 8.57 -10.03
CA MET A 1 -11.78 7.31 -9.28
C MET A 1 -10.46 7.16 -8.53
N LEU A 2 -10.49 7.05 -7.19
CA LEU A 2 -9.25 6.89 -6.40
C LEU A 2 -8.86 5.41 -6.40
N GLN A 3 -7.60 5.12 -6.68
CA GLN A 3 -7.07 3.75 -6.69
C GLN A 3 -6.70 3.35 -5.26
N ILE A 4 -7.05 2.12 -4.86
CA ILE A 4 -6.68 1.58 -3.54
C ILE A 4 -5.19 1.23 -3.59
N ILE A 5 -4.39 1.95 -2.82
CA ILE A 5 -2.95 1.69 -2.68
C ILE A 5 -2.77 0.47 -1.77
N ARG A 6 -1.94 -0.48 -2.20
CA ARG A 6 -1.71 -1.76 -1.54
C ARG A 6 -0.22 -1.98 -1.29
N LYS A 7 0.10 -2.96 -0.44
CA LYS A 7 1.48 -3.40 -0.23
C LYS A 7 2.15 -3.75 -1.57
N GLY A 8 3.32 -3.17 -1.82
CA GLY A 8 4.10 -3.36 -3.04
C GLY A 8 3.80 -2.36 -4.18
N ASP A 9 2.74 -1.55 -4.06
CA ASP A 9 2.45 -0.52 -5.08
C ASP A 9 3.57 0.53 -5.13
N LYS A 10 3.88 1.00 -6.33
CA LYS A 10 4.98 1.93 -6.60
C LYS A 10 4.64 3.35 -6.17
N THR A 11 5.62 4.02 -5.57
CA THR A 11 5.55 5.47 -5.32
C THR A 11 6.06 6.23 -6.54
N SER A 12 5.71 7.51 -6.64
CA SER A 12 6.10 8.36 -7.78
C SER A 12 7.61 8.57 -7.95
N HIS A 13 8.40 8.27 -6.91
CA HIS A 13 9.85 8.45 -6.89
C HIS A 13 10.60 7.11 -7.01
N GLY A 14 9.93 6.03 -7.46
CA GLY A 14 10.53 4.73 -7.76
C GLY A 14 10.52 3.73 -6.60
N GLY A 15 10.08 4.16 -5.42
CA GLY A 15 9.92 3.32 -4.25
C GLY A 15 8.67 2.44 -4.27
N SER A 16 8.37 1.81 -3.14
CA SER A 16 7.16 1.00 -2.98
C SER A 16 6.62 1.01 -1.55
N VAL A 17 5.34 0.68 -1.40
CA VAL A 17 4.70 0.51 -0.09
C VAL A 17 5.21 -0.76 0.59
N LEU A 18 5.84 -0.60 1.75
CA LEU A 18 6.51 -1.69 2.48
C LEU A 18 5.58 -2.34 3.51
N THR A 19 4.79 -1.53 4.23
CA THR A 19 3.83 -2.01 5.22
C THR A 19 2.41 -1.65 4.82
N ALA A 20 1.44 -2.44 5.28
CA ALA A 20 0.02 -2.24 5.00
C ALA A 20 -0.83 -2.88 6.10
N SER A 21 -2.15 -2.73 6.03
CA SER A 21 -3.07 -3.39 6.95
C SER A 21 -3.02 -4.92 6.85
N GLU A 22 -3.04 -5.60 8.00
CA GLU A 22 -3.14 -7.07 8.09
C GLU A 22 -4.59 -7.57 8.06
N THR A 23 -5.55 -6.70 8.38
CA THR A 23 -6.99 -7.04 8.47
C THR A 23 -7.74 -6.57 7.23
N MET A 24 -7.54 -5.32 6.82
CA MET A 24 -8.18 -4.76 5.63
C MET A 24 -7.38 -5.15 4.38
N LYS A 25 -7.90 -6.10 3.62
CA LYS A 25 -7.28 -6.62 2.40
C LYS A 25 -8.18 -6.40 1.20
N PHE A 26 -7.58 -6.07 0.06
CA PHE A 26 -8.27 -5.97 -1.21
C PHE A 26 -7.58 -6.86 -2.24
N GLY A 27 -8.31 -7.86 -2.76
CA GLY A 27 -7.71 -8.92 -3.59
C GLY A 27 -6.63 -9.72 -2.85
N GLY A 28 -6.79 -9.91 -1.54
CA GLY A 28 -5.83 -10.62 -0.69
C GLY A 28 -4.60 -9.82 -0.25
N ILE A 29 -4.42 -8.60 -0.78
CA ILE A 29 -3.27 -7.74 -0.45
C ILE A 29 -3.71 -6.67 0.56
N GLY A 30 -2.89 -6.45 1.59
CA GLY A 30 -3.13 -5.42 2.59
C GLY A 30 -3.20 -4.02 1.97
N VAL A 31 -4.19 -3.24 2.41
CA VAL A 31 -4.38 -1.84 1.98
C VAL A 31 -3.45 -0.92 2.76
N ALA A 32 -2.78 -0.01 2.05
CA ALA A 32 -1.91 1.00 2.63
C ALA A 32 -2.73 2.06 3.38
N ARG A 33 -2.26 2.48 4.55
CA ARG A 33 -2.86 3.51 5.40
C ARG A 33 -1.86 4.61 5.68
N LYS A 34 -2.34 5.74 6.20
CA LYS A 34 -1.45 6.80 6.67
C LYS A 34 -0.51 6.26 7.75
N GLY A 35 0.79 6.47 7.57
CA GLY A 35 1.85 5.99 8.47
C GLY A 35 2.50 4.68 8.06
N ASP A 36 2.01 4.00 7.02
CA ASP A 36 2.71 2.87 6.44
C ASP A 36 4.04 3.30 5.80
N LYS A 37 5.07 2.46 5.96
CA LYS A 37 6.42 2.76 5.49
C LYS A 37 6.51 2.59 3.97
N VAL A 38 7.29 3.45 3.34
CA VAL A 38 7.66 3.39 1.92
C VAL A 38 9.18 3.43 1.78
N SER A 39 9.70 2.95 0.64
CA SER A 39 11.11 3.07 0.27
C SER A 39 11.38 4.27 -0.63
#